data_AF-A0A0E9N4Q9-F1
#
_entry.id   AF-A0A0E9N4Q9-F1
#
_cell.length_a   1.000
_cell.length_b   1.000
_cell.length_c   1.000
_cell.angle_alpha   90.00
_cell.angle_beta   90.00
_cell.angle_gamma   90.00
#
_symmetry.space_group_name_H-M   'P 1'
#
loop_
_entity.id
_entity.type
_entity.pdbx_description
1 polymer ?
#
loop_
_entity_poly.entity_id
_entity_poly.type
_entity_poly.pdbx_seq_one_letter_code
_entity_poly.pdbx_strand_id
1 'polypeptide(L)'
;MFKRLFKKHNSRNLSKVDYWKKWELFELFDNLNEVEKLLNDIAKDKQSNELEKFRSDFIEELYEIKGDNVADFTAIWKWFMPTKEWDTFAGQNGKKIGDNIFRITDKWKRNQDFLVGTKVSLQNEFGVVLEKTEGNNLYGLIRWDTDRVNGVEDWRGLFGSFLQAGGQVINQDHEFRFINDDGTMKKASS
;
A
#
# COMPACT_ATOMS: atom_id res chain seq x y z
N MET A 1 -1.07 2.33 32.84
CA MET A 1 -2.47 2.68 33.18
C MET A 1 -2.92 3.81 32.24
N PHE A 2 -3.49 3.48 31.08
CA PHE A 2 -3.93 4.50 30.11
C PHE A 2 -5.36 4.95 30.43
N LYS A 3 -5.48 6.09 31.11
CA LYS A 3 -6.72 6.88 31.11
C LYS A 3 -6.52 8.08 30.19
N ARG A 4 -6.88 7.95 28.91
CA ARG A 4 -7.12 9.10 28.04
C ARG A 4 -8.44 8.89 27.31
N LEU A 5 -9.38 9.74 27.64
CA LEU A 5 -10.69 9.87 27.00
C LEU A 5 -10.46 10.13 25.51
N PHE A 6 -10.81 9.15 24.67
CA PHE A 6 -10.83 9.32 23.24
C PHE A 6 -11.89 10.38 22.89
N LYS A 7 -11.45 11.59 22.53
CA LYS A 7 -12.32 12.54 21.84
C LYS A 7 -12.67 11.90 20.50
N LYS A 8 -13.95 11.57 20.32
CA LYS A 8 -14.52 11.03 19.09
C LYS A 8 -14.21 12.02 17.96
N HIS A 9 -13.16 11.75 17.19
CA HIS A 9 -12.89 12.52 15.99
C HIS A 9 -14.03 12.22 15.03
N ASN A 10 -14.82 13.23 14.67
CA ASN A 10 -15.82 13.09 13.63
C ASN A 10 -15.07 12.76 12.34
N SER A 11 -15.06 11.48 11.94
CA SER A 11 -14.65 11.08 10.61
C SER A 11 -15.70 11.64 9.66
N ARG A 12 -15.47 12.84 9.13
CA ARG A 12 -16.22 13.30 7.96
C ARG A 12 -15.98 12.28 6.87
N ASN A 13 -16.98 11.45 6.58
CA ASN A 13 -16.94 10.54 5.44
C ASN A 13 -16.72 11.40 4.19
N LEU A 14 -15.64 11.14 3.47
CA LEU A 14 -15.36 11.82 2.21
C LEU A 14 -16.50 11.56 1.23
N SER A 15 -16.82 12.54 0.37
CA SER A 15 -17.65 12.25 -0.79
C SER A 15 -16.93 11.24 -1.71
N LYS A 16 -17.66 10.54 -2.58
CA LYS A 16 -17.06 9.62 -3.56
C LYS A 16 -15.97 10.34 -4.38
N VAL A 17 -16.25 11.56 -4.84
CA VAL A 17 -15.31 12.35 -5.63
C VAL A 17 -14.06 12.74 -4.82
N ASP A 18 -14.22 13.14 -3.55
CA ASP A 18 -13.08 13.51 -2.71
C ASP A 18 -12.22 12.30 -2.35
N TYR A 19 -12.85 11.14 -2.13
CA TYR A 19 -12.14 9.87 -1.97
C TYR A 19 -11.34 9.53 -3.23
N TRP A 20 -11.95 9.65 -4.41
CA TRP A 20 -11.29 9.36 -5.68
C TRP A 20 -10.11 10.30 -5.93
N LYS A 21 -10.24 11.59 -5.61
CA LYS A 21 -9.13 12.54 -5.67
C LYS A 21 -8.02 12.21 -4.67
N LYS A 22 -8.38 11.91 -3.42
CA LYS A 22 -7.41 11.57 -2.36
C LYS A 22 -6.51 10.40 -2.76
N TRP A 23 -7.10 9.39 -3.40
CA TRP A 23 -6.43 8.16 -3.80
C TRP A 23 -6.01 8.13 -5.27
N GLU A 24 -6.08 9.26 -5.99
CA GLU A 24 -5.64 9.34 -7.39
C GLU A 24 -6.35 8.31 -8.30
N LEU A 25 -7.61 7.97 -7.99
CA LEU A 25 -8.31 6.86 -8.66
C LEU A 25 -8.68 7.17 -10.12
N PHE A 26 -8.87 8.44 -10.47
CA PHE A 26 -9.08 8.82 -11.88
C PHE A 26 -7.86 8.44 -12.72
N GLU A 27 -6.66 8.80 -12.26
CA GLU A 27 -5.41 8.45 -12.91
C GLU A 27 -5.19 6.93 -12.91
N LEU A 28 -5.53 6.25 -11.80
CA LEU A 28 -5.48 4.79 -11.75
C LEU A 28 -6.33 4.17 -12.85
N PHE A 29 -7.59 4.58 -13.00
CA PHE A 29 -8.48 4.02 -14.02
C PHE A 29 -8.02 4.33 -15.44
N ASP A 30 -7.49 5.53 -15.70
CA ASP A 30 -6.90 5.86 -17.00
C ASP A 30 -5.74 4.90 -17.34
N ASN A 31 -4.85 4.65 -16.38
CA ASN A 31 -3.75 3.69 -16.56
C ASN A 31 -4.26 2.25 -16.75
N LEU A 32 -5.26 1.81 -15.98
CA LEU A 32 -5.80 0.45 -16.11
C LEU A 32 -6.47 0.21 -17.47
N ASN A 33 -7.14 1.23 -18.02
CA ASN A 33 -7.69 1.16 -19.39
C ASN A 33 -6.59 1.10 -20.45
N GLU A 34 -5.44 1.73 -20.21
CA GLU A 34 -4.27 1.63 -21.10
C GLU A 34 -3.60 0.25 -21.00
N VAL A 35 -3.52 -0.32 -19.79
CA VAL A 35 -3.09 -1.71 -19.59
C VAL A 35 -3.97 -2.70 -20.35
N GLU A 36 -5.29 -2.55 -20.31
CA GLU A 36 -6.21 -3.40 -21.08
C GLU A 36 -5.86 -3.40 -22.57
N LYS A 37 -5.58 -2.23 -23.14
CA LYS A 37 -5.15 -2.09 -24.55
C LYS A 37 -3.80 -2.77 -24.79
N LEU A 38 -2.81 -2.54 -23.92
CA LEU A 38 -1.49 -3.16 -24.03
C LEU A 38 -1.58 -4.70 -23.97
N LEU A 39 -2.36 -5.26 -23.06
CA LEU A 39 -2.55 -6.71 -22.97
C LEU A 39 -3.24 -7.28 -24.20
N ASN A 40 -4.24 -6.58 -24.74
CA ASN A 40 -4.89 -6.97 -26.00
C ASN A 40 -3.92 -6.96 -27.18
N ASP A 41 -2.97 -6.03 -27.21
CA ASP A 41 -1.96 -5.98 -28.27
C ASP A 41 -0.88 -7.05 -28.09
N ILE A 42 -0.37 -7.26 -26.87
CA ILE A 42 0.61 -8.32 -26.58
C ILE A 42 0.02 -9.70 -26.92
N ALA A 43 -1.26 -9.94 -26.62
CA ALA A 43 -1.95 -11.20 -26.92
C ALA A 43 -2.06 -11.50 -28.42
N LYS A 44 -2.02 -10.48 -29.30
CA LYS A 44 -2.00 -10.69 -30.77
C LYS A 44 -0.65 -11.24 -31.23
N ASP A 45 0.44 -10.78 -30.61
CA ASP A 45 1.80 -11.08 -31.02
C ASP A 45 2.38 -12.31 -30.32
N LYS A 46 1.93 -12.60 -29.09
CA LYS A 46 2.42 -13.70 -28.26
C LYS A 46 1.26 -14.45 -27.65
N GLN A 47 1.06 -15.69 -28.08
CA GLN A 47 0.05 -16.57 -27.49
C GLN A 47 0.68 -17.44 -26.39
N SER A 48 0.24 -17.24 -25.16
CA SER A 48 0.62 -18.04 -23.99
C SER A 48 -0.62 -18.23 -23.12
N ASN A 49 -0.79 -19.43 -22.56
CA ASN A 49 -1.92 -19.74 -21.69
C ASN A 49 -1.90 -18.88 -20.42
N GLU A 50 -0.71 -18.59 -19.90
CA GLU A 50 -0.51 -17.72 -18.74
C GLU A 50 -0.89 -16.27 -19.02
N LEU A 51 -0.51 -15.74 -20.20
CA LEU A 51 -0.89 -14.40 -20.62
C LEU A 51 -2.40 -14.26 -20.80
N GLU A 52 -3.05 -15.22 -21.48
CA GLU A 52 -4.49 -15.17 -21.69
C GLU A 52 -5.26 -15.27 -20.37
N LYS A 53 -4.79 -16.12 -19.45
CA LYS A 53 -5.36 -16.20 -18.12
C LYS A 53 -5.22 -14.88 -17.37
N PHE A 54 -4.01 -14.33 -17.29
CA PHE A 54 -3.77 -13.04 -16.62
C PHE A 54 -4.62 -11.92 -17.23
N ARG A 55 -4.70 -11.85 -18.56
CA ARG A 55 -5.51 -10.87 -19.27
C ARG A 55 -6.99 -11.02 -18.95
N SER A 56 -7.51 -12.25 -18.93
CA SER A 56 -8.91 -12.51 -18.56
C SER A 56 -9.19 -12.07 -17.13
N ASP A 57 -8.36 -12.51 -16.17
CA ASP A 57 -8.49 -12.18 -14.75
C ASP A 57 -8.41 -10.65 -14.54
N PHE A 58 -7.49 -9.97 -15.24
CA PHE A 58 -7.34 -8.52 -15.18
C PHE A 58 -8.56 -7.77 -15.72
N ILE A 59 -9.10 -8.19 -16.86
CA ILE A 59 -10.27 -7.57 -17.47
C ILE A 59 -11.48 -7.72 -16.55
N GLU A 60 -11.74 -8.94 -16.05
CA GLU A 60 -12.83 -9.21 -15.11
C GLU A 60 -12.76 -8.27 -13.90
N GLU A 61 -11.61 -8.26 -13.20
CA GLU A 61 -11.37 -7.38 -12.06
C GLU A 61 -11.60 -5.90 -12.42
N LEU A 62 -11.06 -5.42 -13.55
CA LEU A 62 -11.20 -4.02 -13.97
C LEU A 62 -12.67 -3.60 -14.11
N TYR A 63 -13.51 -4.46 -14.68
CA TYR A 63 -14.94 -4.16 -14.83
C TYR A 63 -15.70 -4.29 -13.52
N GLU A 64 -15.32 -5.21 -12.63
CA GLU A 64 -15.87 -5.32 -11.27
C GLU A 64 -15.59 -4.03 -10.46
N ILE A 65 -14.32 -3.61 -10.34
CA ILE A 65 -13.95 -2.43 -9.54
C ILE A 65 -14.53 -1.12 -10.11
N LYS A 66 -14.84 -1.04 -11.41
CA LYS A 66 -15.54 0.11 -12.02
C LYS A 66 -17.01 0.18 -11.59
N GLY A 67 -17.66 -0.97 -11.42
CA GLY A 67 -19.04 -1.09 -10.98
C GLY A 67 -19.22 -0.89 -9.48
N ASP A 68 -18.18 -1.11 -8.70
CA ASP A 68 -18.25 -1.11 -7.24
C ASP A 68 -18.47 0.28 -6.61
N ASN A 69 -19.26 0.26 -5.54
CA ASN A 69 -19.44 1.41 -4.67
C ASN A 69 -18.23 1.66 -3.76
N VAL A 70 -17.57 0.57 -3.35
CA VAL A 70 -16.33 0.56 -2.55
C VAL A 70 -15.39 -0.44 -3.20
N ALA A 71 -14.62 0.03 -4.19
CA ALA A 71 -13.68 -0.81 -4.91
C ALA A 71 -12.54 -1.30 -3.99
N ASP A 72 -12.20 -2.58 -4.10
CA ASP A 72 -11.01 -3.18 -3.51
C ASP A 72 -9.95 -3.31 -4.61
N PHE A 73 -8.80 -2.63 -4.45
CA PHE A 73 -7.71 -2.68 -5.44
C PHE A 73 -6.65 -3.73 -5.09
N THR A 74 -6.95 -4.72 -4.24
CA THR A 74 -5.96 -5.69 -3.75
C THR A 74 -5.41 -6.57 -4.88
N ALA A 75 -6.22 -7.00 -5.83
CA ALA A 75 -5.74 -7.80 -6.97
C ALA A 75 -4.81 -6.97 -7.85
N ILE A 76 -5.25 -5.76 -8.23
CA ILE A 76 -4.44 -4.79 -8.99
C ILE A 76 -3.11 -4.53 -8.28
N TRP A 77 -3.13 -4.23 -6.97
CA TRP A 77 -1.90 -4.03 -6.19
C TRP A 77 -0.94 -5.22 -6.31
N LYS A 78 -1.42 -6.46 -6.16
CA LYS A 78 -0.59 -7.66 -6.26
C LYS A 78 0.02 -7.86 -7.65
N TRP A 79 -0.76 -7.67 -8.71
CA TRP A 79 -0.29 -7.89 -10.08
C TRP A 79 0.78 -6.89 -10.53
N PHE A 80 0.71 -5.67 -9.99
CA PHE A 80 1.63 -4.58 -10.31
C PHE A 80 2.77 -4.40 -9.31
N MET A 81 2.82 -5.20 -8.25
CA MET A 81 4.00 -5.24 -7.37
C MET A 81 5.27 -5.52 -8.20
N PRO A 82 6.42 -4.93 -7.85
CA PRO A 82 7.67 -5.18 -8.57
C PRO A 82 7.97 -6.67 -8.67
N THR A 83 8.46 -7.12 -9.84
CA THR A 83 8.85 -8.50 -10.18
C THR A 83 7.69 -9.50 -10.30
N LYS A 84 6.46 -9.02 -10.43
CA LYS A 84 5.25 -9.86 -10.52
C LYS A 84 4.74 -10.08 -11.94
N GLU A 85 3.49 -10.52 -12.07
CA GLU A 85 2.84 -10.91 -13.32
C GLU A 85 2.97 -9.84 -14.39
N TRP A 86 2.68 -8.57 -14.08
CA TRP A 86 2.78 -7.48 -15.06
C TRP A 86 4.18 -7.37 -15.69
N ASP A 87 5.22 -7.36 -14.85
CA ASP A 87 6.62 -7.24 -15.30
C ASP A 87 7.03 -8.41 -16.20
N THR A 88 6.44 -9.59 -15.98
CA THR A 88 6.69 -10.80 -16.78
C THR A 88 6.18 -10.67 -18.21
N PHE A 89 5.05 -9.96 -18.42
CA PHE A 89 4.40 -9.87 -19.72
C PHE A 89 4.74 -8.60 -20.50
N ALA A 90 4.76 -7.45 -19.84
CA ALA A 90 4.82 -6.16 -20.52
C ALA A 90 6.24 -5.64 -20.79
N GLY A 91 7.24 -6.24 -20.13
CA GLY A 91 8.65 -5.85 -20.28
C GLY A 91 8.88 -4.35 -20.06
N GLN A 92 9.82 -3.77 -20.81
CA GLN A 92 10.17 -2.35 -20.63
C GLN A 92 9.06 -1.38 -21.10
N ASN A 93 8.27 -1.77 -22.09
CA ASN A 93 7.18 -0.93 -22.62
C ASN A 93 6.09 -0.71 -21.56
N GLY A 94 5.85 -1.71 -20.69
CA GLY A 94 4.90 -1.61 -19.60
C GLY A 94 5.45 -1.03 -18.29
N LYS A 95 6.77 -0.80 -18.19
CA LYS A 95 7.39 -0.46 -16.90
C LYS A 95 6.82 0.82 -16.30
N LYS A 96 6.78 1.91 -17.08
CA LYS A 96 6.35 3.23 -16.57
C LYS A 96 4.90 3.21 -16.06
N ILE A 97 3.99 2.59 -16.82
CA ILE A 97 2.58 2.49 -16.44
C ILE A 97 2.40 1.57 -15.23
N GLY A 98 3.15 0.46 -15.18
CA GLY A 98 3.13 -0.46 -14.06
C GLY A 98 3.63 0.17 -12.77
N ASP A 99 4.76 0.87 -12.83
CA ASP A 99 5.33 1.62 -11.68
C ASP A 99 4.31 2.62 -11.12
N ASN A 100 3.56 3.31 -11.99
CA ASN A 100 2.57 4.29 -11.56
C ASN A 100 1.31 3.66 -10.96
N ILE A 101 0.80 2.57 -11.56
CA ILE A 101 -0.32 1.79 -11.00
C ILE A 101 0.07 1.26 -9.61
N PHE A 102 1.28 0.70 -9.48
CA PHE A 102 1.78 0.21 -8.21
C PHE A 102 1.87 1.34 -7.18
N ARG A 103 2.45 2.50 -7.53
CA ARG A 103 2.54 3.67 -6.64
C ARG A 103 1.17 4.05 -6.06
N ILE A 104 0.14 4.13 -6.91
CA ILE A 104 -1.21 4.53 -6.48
C ILE A 104 -1.85 3.45 -5.61
N THR A 105 -1.80 2.20 -6.06
CA THR A 105 -2.44 1.07 -5.35
C THR A 105 -1.73 0.69 -4.06
N ASP A 106 -0.41 0.83 -3.97
CA ASP A 106 0.37 0.61 -2.75
C ASP A 106 0.03 1.65 -1.69
N LYS A 107 -0.05 2.93 -2.08
CA LYS A 107 -0.53 4.01 -1.21
C LYS A 107 -1.94 3.73 -0.68
N TRP A 108 -2.85 3.27 -1.54
CA TRP A 108 -4.20 2.87 -1.12
C TRP A 108 -4.16 1.67 -0.16
N LYS A 109 -3.36 0.65 -0.47
CA LYS A 109 -3.30 -0.61 0.27
C LYS A 109 -2.73 -0.43 1.68
N ARG A 110 -1.65 0.35 1.82
CA ARG A 110 -1.05 0.67 3.13
C ARG A 110 -1.99 1.43 4.05
N ASN A 111 -3.04 2.04 3.51
CA ASN A 111 -4.08 2.70 4.30
C ASN A 111 -5.28 1.79 4.61
N GLN A 112 -5.23 0.49 4.28
CA GLN A 112 -6.29 -0.46 4.66
C GLN A 112 -5.92 -1.28 5.89
N ASP A 113 -4.63 -1.57 6.09
CA ASP A 113 -4.12 -2.34 7.23
C ASP A 113 -2.62 -2.07 7.41
N PHE A 114 -2.04 -2.56 8.51
CA PHE A 114 -0.60 -2.60 8.67
C PHE A 114 0.05 -3.56 7.66
N LEU A 115 0.99 -3.02 6.88
CA LEU A 115 1.88 -3.77 6.01
C LEU A 115 3.34 -3.53 6.41
N VAL A 116 4.20 -4.54 6.26
CA VAL A 116 5.64 -4.42 6.54
C VAL A 116 6.25 -3.26 5.76
N GLY A 117 7.19 -2.56 6.40
CA GLY A 117 7.89 -1.42 5.83
C GLY A 117 7.02 -0.16 5.73
N THR A 118 5.73 -0.22 6.08
CA THR A 118 4.87 0.96 6.05
C THR A 118 5.40 1.98 7.05
N LYS A 119 5.79 3.14 6.54
CA LYS A 119 6.14 4.30 7.36
C LYS A 119 4.86 4.94 7.89
N VAL A 120 4.83 5.19 9.18
CA VAL A 120 3.68 5.73 9.91
C VAL A 120 4.11 6.86 10.84
N SER A 121 3.14 7.65 11.29
CA SER A 121 3.33 8.62 12.36
C SER A 121 2.19 8.60 13.37
N LEU A 122 2.49 8.98 14.61
CA LEU A 122 1.50 9.19 15.68
C LEU A 122 2.02 10.27 16.62
N GLN A 123 1.24 11.33 16.88
CA GLN A 123 1.63 12.42 17.79
C GLN A 123 3.02 13.04 17.50
N ASN A 124 3.37 13.19 16.22
CA ASN A 124 4.67 13.67 15.70
C ASN A 124 5.85 12.71 15.91
N GLU A 125 5.61 11.48 16.37
CA GLU A 125 6.59 10.40 16.31
C GLU A 125 6.45 9.67 14.97
N PHE A 126 7.57 9.25 14.40
CA PHE A 126 7.64 8.54 13.12
C PHE A 126 8.12 7.13 13.36
N GLY A 127 7.62 6.16 12.62
CA GLY A 127 8.03 4.77 12.79
C GLY A 127 7.77 3.94 11.56
N VAL A 128 8.25 2.70 11.59
CA VAL A 128 8.08 1.72 10.52
C VAL A 128 7.46 0.45 11.05
N VAL A 129 6.52 -0.11 10.29
CA VAL A 129 5.90 -1.39 10.61
C VAL A 129 6.90 -2.52 10.34
N LEU A 130 7.18 -3.31 11.37
CA LEU A 130 8.09 -4.44 11.32
C LEU A 130 7.42 -5.70 10.74
N GLU A 131 8.25 -6.67 10.42
CA GLU A 131 7.81 -8.01 10.06
C GLU A 131 7.14 -8.74 11.24
N LYS A 132 6.37 -9.78 10.90
CA LYS A 132 5.71 -10.64 11.89
C LYS A 132 6.76 -11.36 12.73
N THR A 133 6.44 -11.55 14.00
CA THR A 133 7.21 -12.42 14.89
C THR A 133 6.74 -13.87 14.76
N GLU A 134 7.66 -14.82 14.91
CA GLU A 134 7.31 -16.24 14.99
C GLU A 134 6.17 -16.49 16.00
N GLY A 135 5.14 -17.23 15.58
CA GLY A 135 3.97 -17.52 16.41
C GLY A 135 2.87 -16.45 16.41
N ASN A 136 3.04 -15.31 15.74
CA ASN A 136 1.96 -14.32 15.56
C ASN A 136 1.88 -13.82 14.11
N ASN A 137 0.76 -14.15 13.45
CA ASN A 137 0.51 -13.81 12.05
C ASN A 137 -0.09 -12.41 11.81
N LEU A 138 -0.15 -11.56 12.83
CA LEU A 138 -0.68 -10.20 12.73
C LEU A 138 0.44 -9.18 12.51
N TYR A 139 0.23 -8.27 11.56
CA TYR A 139 1.06 -7.07 11.40
C TYR A 139 0.65 -6.00 12.40
N GLY A 140 1.57 -5.07 12.68
CA GLY A 140 1.34 -3.93 13.57
C GLY A 140 2.37 -3.76 14.69
N LEU A 141 3.49 -4.48 14.68
CA LEU A 141 4.65 -4.06 15.47
C LEU A 141 5.26 -2.83 14.80
N ILE A 142 5.40 -1.73 15.53
CA ILE A 142 5.95 -0.48 15.00
C ILE A 142 7.27 -0.21 15.72
N ARG A 143 8.35 -0.03 14.94
CA ARG A 143 9.59 0.53 15.43
C ARG A 143 9.55 2.04 15.27
N TRP A 144 9.54 2.76 16.37
CA TRP A 144 9.62 4.22 16.40
C TRP A 144 11.06 4.69 16.17
N ASP A 145 11.18 5.77 15.40
CA ASP A 145 12.41 6.45 15.03
C ASP A 145 12.98 7.21 16.22
N THR A 146 13.60 6.46 17.13
CA THR A 146 14.20 6.97 18.36
C THR A 146 15.56 6.32 18.57
N ASP A 147 16.43 6.98 19.35
CA ASP A 147 17.73 6.46 19.77
C ASP A 147 17.64 5.32 20.80
N ARG A 148 16.44 5.04 21.33
CA ARG A 148 16.22 4.08 22.40
C ARG A 148 16.25 2.65 21.87
N VAL A 149 16.91 1.75 22.60
CA VAL A 149 16.90 0.30 22.27
C VAL A 149 15.49 -0.28 22.29
N ASN A 150 14.64 0.13 23.24
CA ASN A 150 13.25 -0.33 23.39
C ASN A 150 12.22 0.64 22.76
N GLY A 151 12.36 0.92 21.47
CA GLY A 151 11.47 1.79 20.71
C GLY A 151 10.40 1.03 19.91
N VAL A 152 10.00 -0.18 20.32
CA VAL A 152 8.98 -0.97 19.62
C VAL A 152 7.66 -0.94 20.39
N GLU A 153 6.57 -0.64 19.71
CA GLU A 153 5.21 -0.72 20.24
C GLU A 153 4.35 -1.73 19.48
N ASP A 154 3.43 -2.36 20.20
CA ASP A 154 2.53 -3.38 19.66
C ASP A 154 1.16 -2.80 19.35
N TRP A 155 0.90 -2.65 18.05
CA TRP A 155 -0.38 -2.25 17.45
C TRP A 155 -0.99 -3.39 16.64
N ARG A 156 -0.61 -4.65 16.89
CA ARG A 156 -1.06 -5.78 16.07
C ARG A 156 -2.58 -5.92 16.05
N GLY A 157 -3.16 -5.96 14.85
CA GLY A 157 -4.61 -6.02 14.65
C GLY A 157 -5.37 -4.75 15.08
N LEU A 158 -4.65 -3.66 15.39
CA LEU A 158 -5.22 -2.41 15.91
C LEU A 158 -5.12 -1.26 14.91
N PHE A 159 -5.07 -1.52 13.60
CA PHE A 159 -4.93 -0.46 12.58
C PHE A 159 -6.04 0.59 12.66
N GLY A 160 -7.29 0.17 12.82
CA GLY A 160 -8.41 1.11 13.02
C GLY A 160 -8.24 1.98 14.27
N SER A 161 -7.79 1.40 15.39
CA SER A 161 -7.51 2.12 16.63
C SER A 161 -6.32 3.07 16.49
N PHE A 162 -5.30 2.69 15.72
CA PHE A 162 -4.15 3.51 15.38
C PHE A 162 -4.59 4.78 14.64
N LEU A 163 -5.39 4.64 13.59
CA LEU A 163 -5.95 5.78 12.86
C LEU A 163 -6.84 6.66 13.77
N GLN A 164 -7.68 6.05 14.62
CA GLN A 164 -8.51 6.78 15.58
C GLN A 164 -7.71 7.57 16.62
N ALA A 165 -6.51 7.08 16.97
CA ALA A 165 -5.59 7.77 17.86
C ALA A 165 -4.87 8.96 17.18
N GLY A 166 -5.14 9.22 15.89
CA GLY A 166 -4.47 10.23 15.08
C GLY A 166 -3.25 9.69 14.33
N GLY A 167 -3.08 8.36 14.28
CA GLY A 167 -2.06 7.70 13.50
C GLY A 167 -2.27 7.90 12.01
N GLN A 168 -1.18 8.00 11.25
CA GLN A 168 -1.22 8.24 9.82
C GLN A 168 -0.18 7.39 9.11
N VAL A 169 -0.52 6.89 7.92
CA VAL A 169 0.48 6.43 6.94
C VAL A 169 1.11 7.67 6.32
N ILE A 170 2.44 7.75 6.32
CA ILE A 170 3.18 8.91 5.82
C ILE A 170 3.83 8.61 4.45
N ASN A 171 4.56 9.57 3.90
CA ASN A 171 5.34 9.33 2.68
C ASN A 171 6.36 8.19 2.92
N GLN A 172 6.37 7.21 2.03
CA GLN A 172 7.30 6.07 2.11
C GLN A 172 8.75 6.48 1.78
N ASP A 173 8.97 7.68 1.23
CA ASP A 173 10.30 8.29 1.07
C ASP A 173 10.80 9.01 2.33
N HIS A 174 10.04 8.98 3.43
CA HIS A 174 10.46 9.63 4.68
C HIS A 174 11.79 9.04 5.19
N GLU A 175 12.80 9.89 5.40
CA GLU A 175 14.08 9.48 5.95
C GLU A 175 14.05 9.52 7.47
N PHE A 176 14.14 8.36 8.09
CA PHE A 176 14.28 8.23 9.54
C PHE A 176 15.66 8.73 10.01
N ARG A 177 15.71 9.27 11.22
CA ARG A 177 16.92 9.81 11.82
C ARG A 177 17.79 8.73 12.50
N PHE A 178 17.17 7.79 13.20
CA PHE A 178 17.83 6.83 14.09
C PHE A 178 17.72 5.39 13.60
N ILE A 179 16.69 5.06 12.82
CA ILE A 179 16.48 3.71 12.28
C ILE A 179 16.59 3.67 10.76
N ASN A 180 16.86 2.50 10.19
CA ASN A 180 16.73 2.22 8.76
C ASN A 180 15.28 1.85 8.41
N ASP A 181 14.99 1.70 7.13
CA ASP A 181 13.64 1.36 6.63
C ASP A 181 13.17 -0.05 7.02
N ASP A 182 14.08 -0.91 7.48
CA ASP A 182 13.77 -2.23 8.07
C ASP A 182 13.58 -2.17 9.60
N GLY A 183 13.72 -0.99 10.22
CA GLY A 183 13.63 -0.78 11.66
C GLY A 183 14.91 -1.10 12.45
N THR A 184 16.01 -1.48 11.79
CA THR A 184 17.31 -1.64 12.45
C THR A 184 17.90 -0.29 12.82
N MET A 185 18.72 -0.24 13.88
CA MET A 185 19.40 1.00 14.28
C MET A 185 20.43 1.42 13.24
N LYS A 186 20.44 2.70 12.88
CA LYS A 186 21.56 3.29 12.13
C LYS A 186 22.81 3.22 13.01
N LYS A 187 23.93 2.82 12.40
CA LYS A 187 25.23 2.91 13.08
C LYS A 187 25.52 4.39 13.33
N ALA A 188 25.94 4.72 14.55
CA ALA A 188 26.49 6.04 14.81
C ALA A 188 27.63 6.27 13.82
N SER A 189 27.61 7.40 13.10
CA SER A 189 28.73 7.82 12.27
C SER A 189 29.93 8.02 13.20
N SER A 190 30.92 7.13 13.09
CA SER A 190 32.19 7.22 13.82
C SER A 190 32.98 8.45 13.42
#